data_AF-A0A0K2V2G0-F1
#
_entry.id   AF-A0A0K2V2G0-F1
#
_cell.length_a   1.000
_cell.length_b   1.000
_cell.length_c   1.000
_cell.angle_alpha   90.00
_cell.angle_beta   90.00
_cell.angle_gamma   90.00
#
_symmetry.space_group_name_H-M   'P 1'
#
loop_
_entity.id
_entity.type
_entity.pdbx_description
1 polymer ?
#
loop_
_entity_poly.entity_id
_entity_poly.type
_entity_poly.pdbx_seq_one_letter_code
_entity_poly.pdbx_strand_id
1 'polypeptide(L)'
;MVNISTTNFIFKDHETAEIWSQGLRSLTNNVKMNNVCPKINLEKHWKRLRMTTTVDGKVSVRSISKTFASGKTEKVVYQTLAEVGLPCGKNDSIELEEFTFQKFYEIYKSICPRTDIDTLFESLTNSNSEEITAASLIDFLNEKQRDPRLNEILYPHYNLNRVMEIISTYESKEELVKRGVISKDGLTNYLMSDENAPVFLDRLNIYQDMDQPLPHYYINSSHNTYLTGRQFGGKSSVEMYRQVLLAGCRCVELDCWDGKGEDNEPIITHGKAMCTDILFKDVIYAIRDCAFVTSNYPVILSFENHCSRHQQYKMAKYCDEIFGELLLKEPLQECPV
;
A
#
# COMPACT_ATOMS: atom_id res chain seq x y z
N MET A 1 0.49 -13.21 0.11
CA MET A 1 -0.28 -14.16 0.93
C MET A 1 0.38 -15.53 1.02
N VAL A 2 0.83 -16.16 -0.07
CA VAL A 2 1.39 -17.54 0.01
C VAL A 2 2.86 -17.60 0.45
N ASN A 3 3.71 -16.71 -0.06
CA ASN A 3 5.12 -16.65 0.32
C ASN A 3 5.31 -15.63 1.45
N ILE A 4 5.49 -16.13 2.68
CA ILE A 4 5.66 -15.31 3.88
C ILE A 4 7.06 -15.59 4.44
N SER A 5 7.78 -14.51 4.76
CA SER A 5 9.00 -14.57 5.55
C SER A 5 8.71 -14.05 6.96
N THR A 6 9.01 -14.85 7.97
CA THR A 6 8.84 -14.45 9.37
C THR A 6 10.16 -13.93 9.94
N THR A 7 10.10 -12.83 10.69
CA THR A 7 11.22 -12.33 11.50
C THR A 7 10.75 -12.20 12.94
N ASN A 8 11.39 -12.93 13.85
CA ASN A 8 11.02 -12.94 15.27
C ASN A 8 11.93 -11.99 16.04
N PHE A 9 11.33 -11.10 16.83
CA PHE A 9 12.03 -10.18 17.71
C PHE A 9 11.76 -10.56 19.17
N ILE A 10 12.79 -10.54 20.01
CA ILE A 10 12.67 -10.72 21.46
C ILE A 10 12.95 -9.37 22.11
N PHE A 11 11.97 -8.87 22.85
CA PHE A 11 12.07 -7.61 23.59
C PHE A 11 12.41 -7.87 25.06
N LYS A 12 12.99 -6.86 25.70
CA LYS A 12 13.38 -6.92 27.12
C LYS A 12 12.19 -7.07 28.08
N ASP A 13 11.03 -6.55 27.71
CA ASP A 13 9.82 -6.55 28.51
C ASP A 13 8.57 -6.46 27.60
N HIS A 14 7.41 -6.78 28.19
CA HIS A 14 6.12 -6.78 27.51
C HIS A 14 5.72 -5.37 27.01
N GLU A 15 5.98 -4.34 27.79
CA GLU A 15 5.63 -2.96 27.46
C GLU A 15 6.33 -2.50 26.17
N THR A 16 7.63 -2.81 26.04
CA THR A 16 8.40 -2.51 24.84
C THR A 16 7.88 -3.28 23.64
N ALA A 17 7.55 -4.57 23.80
CA ALA A 17 6.97 -5.37 22.72
C ALA A 17 5.64 -4.78 22.22
N GLU A 18 4.81 -4.30 23.14
CA GLU A 18 3.50 -3.70 22.83
C GLU A 18 3.66 -2.37 22.08
N ILE A 19 4.57 -1.49 22.52
CA ILE A 19 4.88 -0.23 21.81
C ILE A 19 5.34 -0.53 20.38
N TRP A 20 6.23 -1.50 20.18
CA TRP A 20 6.70 -1.89 18.86
C TRP A 20 5.58 -2.47 18.00
N SER A 21 4.74 -3.34 18.56
CA SER A 21 3.58 -3.92 17.89
C SER A 21 2.62 -2.85 17.39
N GLN A 22 2.22 -1.91 18.27
CA GLN A 22 1.32 -0.80 17.93
C GLN A 22 1.95 0.15 16.91
N GLY A 23 3.22 0.51 17.10
CA GLY A 23 3.97 1.38 16.18
C GLY A 23 4.02 0.77 14.78
N LEU A 24 4.45 -0.48 14.66
CA LEU A 24 4.50 -1.18 13.37
C LEU A 24 3.12 -1.30 12.73
N ARG A 25 2.07 -1.64 13.50
CA ARG A 25 0.70 -1.73 12.99
C ARG A 25 0.21 -0.41 12.39
N SER A 26 0.48 0.72 13.05
CA SER A 26 0.08 2.03 12.53
C SER A 26 0.76 2.38 11.21
N LEU A 27 2.01 1.92 11.01
CA LEU A 27 2.74 2.08 9.75
C LEU A 27 2.23 1.13 8.66
N THR A 28 1.99 -0.14 8.98
CA THR A 28 1.56 -1.15 7.99
C THR A 28 0.12 -0.97 7.54
N ASN A 29 -0.75 -0.43 8.40
CA ASN A 29 -2.17 -0.19 8.09
C ASN A 29 -2.41 1.21 7.49
N ASN A 30 -1.36 2.00 7.24
CA ASN A 30 -1.50 3.31 6.64
C ASN A 30 -1.75 3.21 5.13
N VAL A 31 -3.03 3.32 4.72
CA VAL A 31 -3.43 3.24 3.31
C VAL A 31 -2.81 4.34 2.43
N LYS A 32 -2.45 5.49 3.00
CA LYS A 32 -1.79 6.57 2.25
C LYS A 32 -0.36 6.20 1.86
N MET A 33 0.33 5.39 2.65
CA MET A 33 1.72 4.97 2.34
C MET A 33 1.83 4.19 1.03
N ASN A 34 0.76 3.50 0.61
CA ASN A 34 0.72 2.78 -0.66
C ASN A 34 0.38 3.70 -1.85
N ASN A 35 0.01 4.95 -1.60
CA ASN A 35 -0.48 5.91 -2.59
C ASN A 35 0.30 7.25 -2.56
N VAL A 36 1.48 7.28 -1.96
CA VAL A 36 2.30 8.50 -1.89
C VAL A 36 2.76 8.93 -3.28
N CYS A 37 2.88 10.24 -3.51
CA CYS A 37 3.30 10.78 -4.80
C CYS A 37 4.72 10.34 -5.24
N PRO A 38 5.04 10.46 -6.55
CA PRO A 38 6.34 10.10 -7.08
C PRO A 38 7.53 10.76 -6.37
N LYS A 39 7.41 12.02 -5.94
CA LYS A 39 8.49 12.73 -5.23
C LYS A 39 8.81 12.08 -3.87
N ILE A 40 7.79 11.70 -3.10
CA ILE A 40 7.98 10.99 -1.82
C ILE A 40 8.55 9.58 -2.04
N ASN A 41 8.18 8.90 -3.12
CA ASN A 41 8.80 7.62 -3.49
C ASN A 41 10.31 7.75 -3.78
N LEU A 42 10.72 8.83 -4.47
CA LEU A 42 12.15 9.13 -4.68
C LEU A 42 12.86 9.41 -3.34
N GLU A 43 12.23 10.19 -2.45
CA GLU A 43 12.79 10.47 -1.13
C GLU A 43 12.92 9.19 -0.28
N LYS A 44 11.93 8.29 -0.34
CA LYS A 44 11.98 6.97 0.30
C LYS A 44 13.15 6.15 -0.20
N HIS A 45 13.40 6.16 -1.51
CA HIS A 45 14.54 5.45 -2.10
C HIS A 45 15.89 6.04 -1.65
N TRP A 46 15.99 7.36 -1.63
CA TRP A 46 17.16 8.07 -1.09
C TRP A 46 17.40 7.74 0.39
N LYS A 47 16.36 7.80 1.24
CA LYS A 47 16.44 7.39 2.65
C LYS A 47 16.90 5.95 2.79
N ARG A 48 16.40 5.03 1.95
CA ARG A 48 16.85 3.63 1.95
C ARG A 48 18.35 3.50 1.67
N LEU A 49 18.88 4.22 0.68
CA LEU A 49 20.32 4.23 0.40
C LEU A 49 21.15 4.74 1.58
N ARG A 50 20.63 5.72 2.34
CA ARG A 50 21.25 6.22 3.58
C ARG A 50 21.12 5.29 4.78
N MET A 51 20.19 4.32 4.75
CA MET A 51 20.04 3.30 5.81
C MET A 51 20.80 2.00 5.50
N THR A 52 21.08 1.72 4.23
CA THR A 52 21.87 0.56 3.79
C THR A 52 23.34 0.97 3.58
N THR A 53 23.97 1.41 4.67
CA THR A 53 25.35 1.91 4.66
C THR A 53 26.38 0.77 4.64
N THR A 54 27.61 1.13 4.28
CA THR A 54 28.80 0.32 4.54
C THR A 54 29.11 0.23 6.04
N VAL A 55 30.09 -0.60 6.41
CA VAL A 55 30.49 -0.84 7.80
C VAL A 55 30.96 0.44 8.50
N ASP A 56 31.56 1.36 7.75
CA ASP A 56 32.00 2.69 8.21
C ASP A 56 30.88 3.74 8.21
N GLY A 57 29.61 3.36 7.97
CA GLY A 57 28.45 4.25 8.07
C GLY A 57 28.23 5.14 6.85
N LYS A 58 28.87 4.85 5.70
CA LYS A 58 28.81 5.66 4.48
C LYS A 58 27.92 5.05 3.40
N VAL A 59 27.54 5.85 2.41
CA VAL A 59 26.74 5.38 1.27
C VAL A 59 27.68 4.87 0.17
N SER A 60 27.57 3.59 -0.20
CA SER A 60 28.40 3.02 -1.27
C SER A 60 27.97 3.54 -2.65
N VAL A 61 28.95 4.02 -3.45
CA VAL A 61 28.73 4.38 -4.86
C VAL A 61 28.18 3.19 -5.67
N ARG A 62 28.62 1.97 -5.36
CA ARG A 62 28.09 0.75 -5.98
C ARG A 62 26.60 0.54 -5.70
N SER A 63 26.13 0.87 -4.51
CA SER A 63 24.69 0.76 -4.17
C SER A 63 23.85 1.79 -4.93
N ILE A 64 24.39 3.00 -5.14
CA ILE A 64 23.77 4.01 -6.00
C ILE A 64 23.76 3.54 -7.45
N SER A 65 24.86 3.01 -7.97
CA SER A 65 24.92 2.48 -9.34
C SER A 65 23.90 1.38 -9.60
N LYS A 66 23.74 0.43 -8.66
CA LYS A 66 22.73 -0.63 -8.73
C LYS A 66 21.29 -0.10 -8.76
N THR A 67 21.02 1.07 -8.17
CA THR A 67 19.69 1.70 -8.21
C THR A 67 19.26 2.00 -9.64
N PHE A 68 20.19 2.44 -10.50
CA PHE A 68 19.90 2.91 -11.85
C PHE A 68 20.26 1.87 -12.94
N ALA A 69 20.63 0.66 -12.53
CA ALA A 69 21.17 -0.38 -13.42
C ALA A 69 20.17 -0.88 -14.49
N SER A 70 18.87 -0.65 -14.31
CA SER A 70 17.83 -1.04 -15.28
C SER A 70 17.71 -0.10 -16.48
N GLY A 71 18.30 1.11 -16.43
CA GLY A 71 18.07 2.15 -17.44
C GLY A 71 19.33 2.73 -18.10
N LYS A 72 20.48 2.70 -17.41
CA LYS A 72 21.75 3.27 -17.91
C LYS A 72 22.94 2.42 -17.46
N THR A 73 24.07 2.59 -18.13
CA THR A 73 25.32 1.92 -17.75
C THR A 73 25.90 2.54 -16.49
N GLU A 74 26.65 1.76 -15.70
CA GLU A 74 27.31 2.25 -14.48
C GLU A 74 28.18 3.49 -14.75
N LYS A 75 28.79 3.57 -15.95
CA LYS A 75 29.63 4.69 -16.37
C LYS A 75 28.86 6.02 -16.39
N VAL A 76 27.60 6.02 -16.82
CA VAL A 76 26.76 7.23 -16.83
C VAL A 76 26.48 7.65 -15.39
N VAL A 77 26.19 6.71 -14.48
CA VAL A 77 25.94 7.01 -13.07
C VAL A 77 27.17 7.65 -12.41
N TYR A 78 28.37 7.12 -12.66
CA TYR A 78 29.61 7.68 -12.13
C TYR A 78 29.89 9.09 -12.68
N GLN A 79 29.62 9.31 -13.97
CA GLN A 79 29.76 10.64 -14.56
C GLN A 79 28.83 11.67 -13.91
N THR A 80 27.55 11.31 -13.73
CA THR A 80 26.58 12.19 -13.06
C THR A 80 26.94 12.44 -11.59
N LEU A 81 27.48 11.44 -10.88
CA LEU A 81 27.99 11.62 -9.52
C LEU A 81 29.12 12.67 -9.47
N ALA A 82 30.03 12.62 -10.44
CA ALA A 82 31.11 13.61 -10.54
C ALA A 82 30.57 15.02 -10.82
N GLU A 83 29.54 15.15 -11.68
CA GLU A 83 28.91 16.43 -12.02
C GLU A 83 28.23 17.12 -10.82
N VAL A 84 27.66 16.33 -9.90
CA VAL A 84 27.09 16.86 -8.64
C VAL A 84 28.11 16.96 -7.50
N GLY A 85 29.40 16.80 -7.81
CA GLY A 85 30.49 16.90 -6.85
C GLY A 85 30.43 15.85 -5.75
N LEU A 86 30.16 14.59 -6.11
CA LEU A 86 30.20 13.44 -5.22
C LEU A 86 31.29 12.44 -5.64
N PRO A 87 31.81 11.64 -4.69
CA PRO A 87 32.69 10.52 -5.03
C PRO A 87 32.07 9.62 -6.10
N CYS A 88 32.85 9.27 -7.12
CA CYS A 88 32.37 8.61 -8.34
C CYS A 88 33.12 7.32 -8.68
N GLY A 89 34.17 6.97 -7.94
CA GLY A 89 34.86 5.71 -8.09
C GLY A 89 33.97 4.54 -7.68
N LYS A 90 34.08 3.41 -8.39
CA LYS A 90 33.25 2.22 -8.19
C LYS A 90 33.24 1.70 -6.74
N ASN A 91 34.36 1.86 -6.04
CA ASN A 91 34.56 1.40 -4.66
C ASN A 91 34.54 2.56 -3.66
N ASP A 92 34.22 3.78 -4.10
CA ASP A 92 34.15 4.93 -3.23
C ASP A 92 32.88 4.85 -2.35
N SER A 93 32.92 5.60 -1.25
CA SER A 93 31.79 5.78 -0.35
C SER A 93 31.60 7.28 -0.07
N ILE A 94 30.36 7.66 0.18
CA ILE A 94 29.92 9.05 0.31
C ILE A 94 29.45 9.30 1.75
N GLU A 95 29.86 10.41 2.34
CA GLU A 95 29.38 10.81 3.67
C GLU A 95 27.87 11.10 3.65
N LEU A 96 27.19 10.79 4.75
CA LEU A 96 25.73 10.91 4.84
C LEU A 96 25.24 12.35 4.75
N GLU A 97 26.07 13.30 5.18
CA GLU A 97 25.83 14.74 5.14
C GLU A 97 25.99 15.28 3.72
N GLU A 98 26.91 14.73 2.94
CA GLU A 98 27.15 15.12 1.55
C GLU A 98 26.09 14.56 0.60
N PHE A 99 25.56 13.37 0.89
CA PHE A 99 24.53 12.72 0.09
C PHE A 99 23.12 13.25 0.41
N THR A 100 22.88 14.53 0.14
CA THR A 100 21.58 15.18 0.36
C THR A 100 20.53 14.73 -0.66
N PHE A 101 19.25 14.89 -0.33
CA PHE A 101 18.16 14.58 -1.26
C PHE A 101 18.25 15.42 -2.54
N GLN A 102 18.68 16.69 -2.45
CA GLN A 102 18.86 17.57 -3.60
C GLN A 102 19.85 16.99 -4.62
N LYS A 103 21.03 16.55 -4.16
CA LYS A 103 22.01 15.90 -5.03
C LYS A 103 21.48 14.58 -5.63
N PHE A 104 20.78 13.77 -4.83
CA PHE A 104 20.12 12.57 -5.34
C PHE A 104 19.09 12.87 -6.43
N TYR A 105 18.30 13.93 -6.24
CA TYR A 105 17.28 14.35 -7.19
C TYR A 105 17.89 14.88 -8.49
N GLU A 106 19.00 15.61 -8.42
CA GLU A 106 19.78 16.03 -9.60
C GLU A 106 20.34 14.83 -10.37
N ILE A 107 20.89 13.84 -9.67
CA ILE A 107 21.34 12.58 -10.26
C ILE A 107 20.18 11.89 -11.00
N TYR A 108 19.01 11.79 -10.34
CA TYR A 108 17.81 11.22 -10.95
C TYR A 108 17.40 11.97 -12.22
N LYS A 109 17.34 13.31 -12.19
CA LYS A 109 16.95 14.14 -13.35
C LYS A 109 17.91 13.93 -14.54
N SER A 110 19.20 13.79 -14.27
CA SER A 110 20.20 13.57 -15.31
C SER A 110 20.16 12.15 -15.91
N ILE A 111 19.94 11.13 -15.08
CA ILE A 111 19.96 9.73 -15.52
C ILE A 111 18.63 9.34 -16.20
N CYS A 112 17.52 9.89 -15.71
CA CYS A 112 16.17 9.62 -16.15
C CYS A 112 15.51 10.89 -16.69
N PRO A 113 15.94 11.38 -17.87
CA PRO A 113 15.33 12.57 -18.47
C PRO A 113 13.85 12.33 -18.76
N ARG A 114 13.02 13.31 -18.43
CA ARG A 114 11.56 13.29 -18.61
C ARG A 114 11.17 13.95 -19.94
N THR A 115 11.50 13.31 -21.05
CA THR A 115 11.18 13.79 -22.40
C THR A 115 9.67 13.87 -22.65
N ASP A 116 8.88 13.09 -21.92
CA ASP A 116 7.43 13.17 -21.88
C ASP A 116 6.95 14.51 -21.30
N ILE A 117 7.60 15.00 -20.25
CA ILE A 117 7.32 16.33 -19.69
C ILE A 117 7.83 17.42 -20.64
N ASP A 118 8.94 17.21 -21.35
CA ASP A 118 9.38 18.15 -22.39
C ASP A 118 8.31 18.38 -23.44
N THR A 119 7.78 17.30 -24.03
CA THR A 119 6.71 17.39 -25.03
C THR A 119 5.44 18.04 -24.46
N LEU A 120 5.07 17.71 -23.22
CA LEU A 120 3.94 18.37 -22.55
C LEU A 120 4.19 19.88 -22.40
N PHE A 121 5.37 20.27 -21.89
CA PHE A 121 5.73 21.65 -21.66
C PHE A 121 5.69 22.47 -22.96
N GLU A 122 6.28 21.94 -24.03
CA GLU A 122 6.23 22.55 -25.37
C GLU A 122 4.80 22.75 -25.87
N SER A 123 3.91 21.78 -25.63
CA SER A 123 2.50 21.88 -26.00
C SER A 123 1.75 22.97 -25.23
N LEU A 124 2.14 23.24 -23.99
CA LEU A 124 1.52 24.27 -23.15
C LEU A 124 2.06 25.68 -23.43
N THR A 125 3.27 25.79 -23.96
CA THR A 125 3.91 27.07 -24.32
C THR A 125 3.82 27.41 -25.80
N ASN A 126 3.18 26.55 -26.61
CA ASN A 126 3.19 26.62 -28.08
C ASN A 126 4.61 26.73 -28.66
N SER A 127 5.58 26.05 -28.04
CA SER A 127 7.01 26.05 -28.40
C SER A 127 7.70 27.42 -28.43
N ASN A 128 7.08 28.46 -27.88
CA ASN A 128 7.54 29.85 -28.00
C ASN A 128 7.97 30.50 -26.68
N SER A 129 7.90 29.76 -25.56
CA SER A 129 8.22 30.26 -24.22
C SER A 129 8.91 29.20 -23.37
N GLU A 130 9.85 29.64 -22.54
CA GLU A 130 10.53 28.81 -21.51
C GLU A 130 9.71 28.75 -20.21
N GLU A 131 8.53 29.37 -20.18
CA GLU A 131 7.70 29.56 -19.00
C GLU A 131 6.21 29.41 -19.37
N ILE A 132 5.42 28.86 -18.44
CA ILE A 132 3.96 28.75 -18.56
C ILE A 132 3.33 29.86 -17.72
N THR A 133 2.44 30.66 -18.34
CA THR A 133 1.71 31.71 -17.65
C THR A 133 0.63 31.15 -16.74
N ALA A 134 0.22 31.89 -15.70
CA ALA A 134 -0.91 31.50 -14.86
C ALA A 134 -2.19 31.22 -15.68
N ALA A 135 -2.46 31.98 -16.74
CA ALA A 135 -3.62 31.76 -17.62
C ALA A 135 -3.52 30.40 -18.33
N SER A 136 -2.39 30.11 -18.99
CA SER A 136 -2.17 28.83 -19.65
C SER A 136 -2.22 27.64 -18.67
N LEU A 137 -1.77 27.84 -17.44
CA LEU A 137 -1.83 26.83 -16.39
C LEU A 137 -3.27 26.60 -15.90
N ILE A 138 -4.09 27.66 -15.76
CA ILE A 138 -5.53 27.54 -15.48
C ILE A 138 -6.21 26.69 -16.56
N ASP A 139 -5.94 26.98 -17.83
CA ASP A 139 -6.52 26.25 -18.97
C ASP A 139 -6.10 24.78 -18.93
N PHE A 140 -4.81 24.50 -18.74
CA PHE A 140 -4.31 23.13 -18.60
C PHE A 140 -5.00 22.37 -17.47
N LEU A 141 -5.12 22.98 -16.28
CA LEU A 141 -5.70 22.31 -15.12
C LEU A 141 -7.18 22.03 -15.30
N ASN A 142 -7.93 22.97 -15.89
CA ASN A 142 -9.37 22.83 -16.08
C ASN A 142 -9.74 21.96 -17.29
N GLU A 143 -8.95 21.99 -18.37
CA GLU A 143 -9.27 21.27 -19.61
C GLU A 143 -8.63 19.88 -19.70
N LYS A 144 -7.45 19.68 -19.11
CA LYS A 144 -6.68 18.43 -19.26
C LYS A 144 -6.61 17.60 -17.98
N GLN A 145 -6.48 18.25 -16.82
CA GLN A 145 -6.30 17.53 -15.55
C GLN A 145 -7.61 17.27 -14.81
N ARG A 146 -8.61 18.15 -14.98
CA ARG A 146 -9.90 17.99 -14.33
C ARG A 146 -10.68 16.85 -14.96
N ASP A 147 -11.23 15.96 -14.13
CA ASP A 147 -12.22 14.98 -14.59
C ASP A 147 -13.51 15.71 -14.98
N PRO A 148 -13.95 15.65 -16.26
CA PRO A 148 -15.11 16.39 -16.74
C PRO A 148 -16.44 15.93 -16.11
N ARG A 149 -16.47 14.78 -15.43
CA ARG A 149 -17.68 14.25 -14.77
C ARG A 149 -17.96 14.89 -13.42
N LEU A 150 -16.99 15.61 -12.84
CA LEU A 150 -17.14 16.21 -11.52
C LEU A 150 -18.06 17.42 -11.56
N ASN A 151 -18.95 17.52 -10.57
CA ASN A 151 -19.83 18.68 -10.41
C ASN A 151 -19.02 19.95 -10.08
N GLU A 152 -19.29 21.04 -10.79
CA GLU A 152 -18.54 22.31 -10.70
C GLU A 152 -18.75 23.06 -9.38
N ILE A 153 -19.85 22.82 -8.66
CA ILE A 153 -20.10 23.45 -7.36
C ILE A 153 -19.31 22.73 -6.27
N LEU A 154 -19.30 21.40 -6.30
CA LEU A 154 -18.55 20.58 -5.33
C LEU A 154 -17.05 20.57 -5.62
N TYR A 155 -16.67 20.65 -6.90
CA TYR A 155 -15.30 20.64 -7.38
C TYR A 155 -15.10 21.85 -8.31
N PRO A 156 -14.90 23.05 -7.72
CA PRO A 156 -14.78 24.29 -8.47
C PRO A 156 -13.58 24.26 -9.41
N HIS A 157 -13.72 25.01 -10.51
CA HIS A 157 -12.62 25.21 -11.45
C HIS A 157 -11.43 25.89 -10.78
N TYR A 158 -10.24 25.55 -11.27
CA TYR A 158 -9.03 26.25 -10.91
C TYR A 158 -9.15 27.71 -11.35
N ASN A 159 -8.88 28.62 -10.42
CA ASN A 159 -8.87 30.06 -10.65
C ASN A 159 -7.46 30.62 -10.40
N LEU A 160 -7.29 31.93 -10.63
CA LEU A 160 -5.98 32.57 -10.47
C LEU A 160 -5.41 32.40 -9.07
N ASN A 161 -6.21 32.55 -8.02
CA ASN A 161 -5.74 32.40 -6.64
C ASN A 161 -5.18 30.99 -6.41
N ARG A 162 -5.93 29.96 -6.82
CA ARG A 162 -5.50 28.57 -6.66
C ARG A 162 -4.23 28.26 -7.47
N VAL A 163 -4.14 28.79 -8.69
CA VAL A 163 -2.95 28.61 -9.52
C VAL A 163 -1.73 29.33 -8.95
N MET A 164 -1.90 30.52 -8.37
CA MET A 164 -0.81 31.22 -7.70
C MET A 164 -0.30 30.46 -6.46
N GLU A 165 -1.18 29.77 -5.72
CA GLU A 165 -0.77 28.87 -4.63
C GLU A 165 0.07 27.70 -5.16
N ILE A 166 -0.34 27.08 -6.27
CA ILE A 166 0.42 26.01 -6.93
C ILE A 166 1.80 26.52 -7.35
N ILE A 167 1.86 27.67 -8.04
CA ILE A 167 3.13 28.28 -8.49
C ILE A 167 4.03 28.55 -7.28
N SER A 168 3.50 29.20 -6.24
CA SER A 168 4.26 29.51 -5.02
C SER A 168 4.76 28.27 -4.28
N THR A 169 4.10 27.12 -4.44
CA THR A 169 4.45 25.86 -3.75
C THR A 169 5.51 25.07 -4.51
N TYR A 170 5.43 25.03 -5.85
CA TYR A 170 6.22 24.11 -6.67
C TYR A 170 7.32 24.77 -7.50
N GLU A 171 7.27 26.08 -7.73
CA GLU A 171 8.33 26.83 -8.40
C GLU A 171 9.43 27.21 -7.39
N SER A 172 10.68 26.91 -7.73
CA SER A 172 11.83 27.17 -6.85
C SER A 172 12.41 28.56 -7.03
N LYS A 173 12.18 29.21 -8.18
CA LYS A 173 12.71 30.54 -8.48
C LYS A 173 11.73 31.63 -8.05
N GLU A 174 12.07 32.36 -6.98
CA GLU A 174 11.22 33.45 -6.44
C GLU A 174 10.84 34.51 -7.48
N GLU A 175 11.73 34.82 -8.42
CA GLU A 175 11.45 35.79 -9.49
C GLU A 175 10.34 35.33 -10.44
N LEU A 176 10.23 34.01 -10.68
CA LEU A 176 9.15 33.44 -11.49
C LEU A 176 7.82 33.43 -10.72
N VAL A 177 7.87 33.12 -9.42
CA VAL A 177 6.71 33.20 -8.53
C VAL A 177 6.11 34.62 -8.52
N LYS A 178 6.96 35.65 -8.36
CA LYS A 178 6.53 37.07 -8.39
C LYS A 178 5.89 37.46 -9.73
N ARG A 179 6.34 36.86 -10.83
CA ARG A 179 5.79 37.08 -12.18
C ARG A 179 4.53 36.25 -12.47
N GLY A 180 4.15 35.33 -11.59
CA GLY A 180 3.00 34.44 -11.79
C GLY A 180 3.19 33.46 -12.95
N VAL A 181 4.42 32.98 -13.14
CA VAL A 181 4.78 32.01 -14.19
C VAL A 181 5.45 30.78 -13.56
N ILE A 182 5.34 29.64 -14.22
CA ILE A 182 5.97 28.39 -13.79
C ILE A 182 6.94 27.87 -14.84
N SER A 183 8.12 27.43 -14.41
CA SER A 183 9.12 26.79 -15.25
C SER A 183 8.79 25.31 -15.49
N LYS A 184 9.52 24.66 -16.40
CA LYS A 184 9.44 23.20 -16.59
C LYS A 184 9.74 22.44 -15.29
N ASP A 185 10.72 22.89 -14.51
CA ASP A 185 11.08 22.26 -13.23
C ASP A 185 9.95 22.43 -12.20
N GLY A 186 9.31 23.61 -12.15
CA GLY A 186 8.12 23.86 -11.34
C GLY A 186 6.94 22.98 -11.74
N LEU A 187 6.64 22.86 -13.03
CA LEU A 187 5.60 21.97 -13.54
C LEU A 187 5.90 20.50 -13.20
N THR A 188 7.15 20.08 -13.35
CA THR A 188 7.60 18.72 -12.98
C THR A 188 7.36 18.45 -11.50
N ASN A 189 7.69 19.40 -10.63
CA ASN A 189 7.43 19.29 -9.19
C ASN A 189 5.94 19.14 -8.88
N TYR A 190 5.07 19.93 -9.54
CA TYR A 190 3.62 19.82 -9.39
C TYR A 190 3.11 18.44 -9.85
N LEU A 191 3.49 17.99 -11.05
CA LEU A 191 3.06 16.70 -11.61
C LEU A 191 3.51 15.50 -10.77
N MET A 192 4.59 15.65 -10.01
CA MET A 192 5.14 14.63 -9.11
C MET A 192 4.65 14.75 -7.65
N SER A 193 3.71 15.66 -7.38
CA SER A 193 3.17 15.94 -6.04
C SER A 193 1.86 15.20 -5.76
N ASP A 194 1.40 15.25 -4.50
CA ASP A 194 0.11 14.68 -4.08
C ASP A 194 -1.09 15.47 -4.67
N GLU A 195 -0.89 16.72 -5.13
CA GLU A 195 -1.96 17.50 -5.78
C GLU A 195 -2.30 16.99 -7.18
N ASN A 196 -1.36 16.30 -7.82
CA ASN A 196 -1.57 15.66 -9.12
C ASN A 196 -1.66 14.13 -8.98
N ALA A 197 -2.19 13.65 -7.84
CA ALA A 197 -2.43 12.23 -7.64
C ALA A 197 -3.45 11.70 -8.67
N PRO A 198 -3.25 10.49 -9.22
CA PRO A 198 -4.19 9.90 -10.19
C PRO A 198 -5.51 9.46 -9.54
N VAL A 199 -5.62 9.56 -8.22
CA VAL A 199 -6.78 9.16 -7.42
C VAL A 199 -7.08 10.24 -6.37
N PHE A 200 -8.33 10.29 -5.94
CA PHE A 200 -8.77 11.11 -4.82
C PHE A 200 -8.21 10.54 -3.51
N LEU A 201 -7.22 11.24 -2.92
CA LEU A 201 -6.51 10.78 -1.72
C LEU A 201 -7.42 10.72 -0.47
N ASP A 202 -8.48 11.51 -0.43
CA ASP A 202 -9.53 11.49 0.60
C ASP A 202 -10.44 10.25 0.48
N ARG A 203 -10.55 9.67 -0.72
CA ARG A 203 -11.32 8.44 -0.99
C ARG A 203 -10.53 7.15 -0.82
N LEU A 204 -9.30 7.23 -0.30
CA LEU A 204 -8.50 6.05 0.06
C LEU A 204 -8.96 5.40 1.36
N ASN A 205 -9.59 6.18 2.24
CA ASN A 205 -10.28 5.68 3.43
C ASN A 205 -11.73 5.35 3.09
N ILE A 206 -12.45 4.71 4.02
CA ILE A 206 -13.89 4.46 3.90
C ILE A 206 -14.61 5.81 3.79
N TYR A 207 -15.28 6.03 2.65
CA TYR A 207 -16.04 7.24 2.35
C TYR A 207 -17.47 6.93 1.87
N GLN A 208 -17.75 5.66 1.57
CA GLN A 208 -19.06 5.18 1.18
C GLN A 208 -20.03 5.24 2.36
N ASP A 209 -21.32 5.32 2.05
CA ASP A 209 -22.37 5.07 3.03
C ASP A 209 -22.30 3.60 3.47
N MET A 210 -22.13 3.36 4.77
CA MET A 210 -21.96 2.03 5.37
C MET A 210 -23.17 1.61 6.22
N ASP A 211 -24.28 2.36 6.13
CA ASP A 211 -25.53 2.12 6.85
C ASP A 211 -26.63 1.51 5.97
N GLN A 212 -26.33 1.15 4.72
CA GLN A 212 -27.27 0.45 3.84
C GLN A 212 -27.41 -1.03 4.26
N PRO A 213 -28.47 -1.73 3.81
CA PRO A 213 -28.58 -3.17 4.00
C PRO A 213 -27.42 -3.96 3.37
N LEU A 214 -27.01 -5.06 4.01
CA LEU A 214 -25.89 -5.91 3.56
C LEU A 214 -25.93 -6.31 2.06
N PRO A 215 -27.09 -6.64 1.44
CA PRO A 215 -27.16 -6.98 0.03
C PRO A 215 -26.80 -5.85 -0.95
N HIS A 216 -26.64 -4.61 -0.47
CA HIS A 216 -26.26 -3.46 -1.31
C HIS A 216 -24.74 -3.34 -1.50
N TYR A 217 -23.95 -4.17 -0.83
CA TYR A 217 -22.49 -4.11 -0.88
C TYR A 217 -21.91 -5.31 -1.62
N TYR A 218 -20.83 -5.04 -2.38
CA TYR A 218 -19.92 -6.09 -2.80
C TYR A 218 -19.02 -6.48 -1.62
N ILE A 219 -19.00 -7.78 -1.28
CA ILE A 219 -18.24 -8.31 -0.16
C ILE A 219 -17.04 -9.10 -0.70
N ASN A 220 -15.84 -8.68 -0.31
CA ASN A 220 -14.60 -9.40 -0.64
C ASN A 220 -14.64 -10.80 -0.03
N SER A 221 -14.65 -11.83 -0.86
CA SER A 221 -14.97 -13.21 -0.47
C SER A 221 -13.92 -14.20 -0.98
N SER A 222 -13.59 -15.19 -0.17
CA SER A 222 -12.59 -16.22 -0.46
C SER A 222 -13.26 -17.59 -0.53
N HIS A 223 -12.92 -18.34 -1.57
CA HIS A 223 -13.36 -19.72 -1.78
C HIS A 223 -12.22 -20.70 -1.46
N ASN A 224 -12.54 -21.81 -0.79
CA ASN A 224 -11.60 -22.80 -0.25
C ASN A 224 -10.40 -22.13 0.45
N THR A 225 -10.70 -21.23 1.40
CA THR A 225 -9.72 -20.34 2.05
C THR A 225 -8.54 -21.07 2.66
N TYR A 226 -8.72 -22.31 3.10
CA TYR A 226 -7.68 -23.13 3.70
C TYR A 226 -6.57 -23.55 2.72
N LEU A 227 -6.81 -23.62 1.41
CA LEU A 227 -5.85 -24.11 0.42
C LEU A 227 -4.79 -23.06 0.06
N THR A 228 -3.51 -23.47 0.07
CA THR A 228 -2.39 -22.60 -0.33
C THR A 228 -1.95 -22.81 -1.78
N GLY A 229 -2.64 -23.66 -2.54
CA GLY A 229 -2.20 -24.07 -3.87
C GLY A 229 -3.26 -24.84 -4.65
N ARG A 230 -2.90 -26.03 -5.16
CA ARG A 230 -3.76 -26.82 -6.03
C ARG A 230 -5.00 -27.32 -5.31
N GLN A 231 -6.10 -27.47 -6.04
CA GLN A 231 -7.35 -28.08 -5.56
C GLN A 231 -7.20 -29.58 -5.27
N PHE A 232 -6.22 -30.25 -5.87
CA PHE A 232 -5.92 -31.67 -5.66
C PHE A 232 -4.47 -31.84 -5.21
N GLY A 233 -4.25 -32.62 -4.16
CA GLY A 233 -2.92 -32.81 -3.56
C GLY A 233 -2.32 -31.54 -2.97
N GLY A 234 -3.15 -30.53 -2.67
CA GLY A 234 -2.74 -29.24 -2.14
C GLY A 234 -2.48 -29.28 -0.64
N LYS A 235 -1.76 -28.26 -0.14
CA LYS A 235 -1.56 -28.05 1.29
C LYS A 235 -2.65 -27.13 1.83
N SER A 236 -3.26 -27.53 2.94
CA SER A 236 -4.14 -26.70 3.76
C SER A 236 -3.33 -25.98 4.84
N SER A 237 -3.70 -24.74 5.17
CA SER A 237 -2.97 -23.93 6.15
C SER A 237 -3.87 -23.01 6.95
N VAL A 238 -3.72 -23.06 8.27
CA VAL A 238 -4.33 -22.10 9.21
C VAL A 238 -3.89 -20.66 8.92
N GLU A 239 -2.62 -20.48 8.54
CA GLU A 239 -2.06 -19.16 8.21
C GLU A 239 -2.80 -18.49 7.05
N MET A 240 -3.39 -19.26 6.13
CA MET A 240 -4.10 -18.67 5.00
C MET A 240 -5.32 -17.86 5.44
N TYR A 241 -6.04 -18.31 6.48
CA TYR A 241 -7.14 -17.52 7.06
C TYR A 241 -6.65 -16.19 7.63
N ARG A 242 -5.50 -16.18 8.33
CA ARG A 242 -4.90 -14.94 8.85
C ARG A 242 -4.60 -13.98 7.71
N GLN A 243 -3.90 -14.46 6.68
CA GLN A 243 -3.49 -13.64 5.54
C GLN A 243 -4.68 -13.09 4.74
N VAL A 244 -5.70 -13.91 4.50
CA VAL A 244 -6.90 -13.52 3.74
C VAL A 244 -7.70 -12.46 4.49
N LEU A 245 -7.87 -12.61 5.81
CA LEU A 245 -8.53 -11.59 6.64
C LEU A 245 -7.70 -10.30 6.72
N LEU A 246 -6.38 -10.40 6.90
CA LEU A 246 -5.48 -9.23 6.89
C LEU A 246 -5.49 -8.50 5.54
N ALA A 247 -5.66 -9.21 4.43
CA ALA A 247 -5.85 -8.60 3.10
C ALA A 247 -7.22 -7.92 2.91
N GLY A 248 -8.10 -7.95 3.91
CA GLY A 248 -9.41 -7.29 3.91
C GLY A 248 -10.56 -8.15 3.41
N CYS A 249 -10.37 -9.47 3.25
CA CYS A 249 -11.46 -10.38 2.93
C CYS A 249 -12.45 -10.47 4.10
N ARG A 250 -13.75 -10.50 3.81
CA ARG A 250 -14.86 -10.48 4.78
C ARG A 250 -15.77 -11.70 4.70
N CYS A 251 -15.52 -12.63 3.78
CA CYS A 251 -16.20 -13.92 3.73
C CYS A 251 -15.17 -15.02 3.49
N VAL A 252 -15.08 -15.98 4.41
CA VAL A 252 -14.12 -17.09 4.35
C VAL A 252 -14.84 -18.43 4.44
N GLU A 253 -14.31 -19.43 3.74
CA GLU A 253 -14.94 -20.75 3.61
C GLU A 253 -14.24 -21.79 4.50
N LEU A 254 -15.03 -22.68 5.10
CA LEU A 254 -14.59 -23.73 6.02
C LEU A 254 -15.25 -25.08 5.65
N ASP A 255 -14.49 -25.94 4.97
CA ASP A 255 -14.93 -27.29 4.61
C ASP A 255 -14.68 -28.24 5.77
N CYS A 256 -15.70 -28.43 6.60
CA CYS A 256 -15.59 -29.12 7.88
C CYS A 256 -15.90 -30.60 7.73
N TRP A 257 -14.98 -31.45 8.19
CA TRP A 257 -15.09 -32.91 8.14
C TRP A 257 -14.82 -33.55 9.50
N ASP A 258 -15.39 -34.74 9.71
CA ASP A 258 -15.09 -35.54 10.90
C ASP A 258 -13.59 -35.91 10.94
N GLY A 259 -12.89 -35.51 12.01
CA GLY A 259 -11.54 -36.00 12.26
C GLY A 259 -11.55 -37.43 12.79
N LYS A 260 -10.56 -38.21 12.38
CA LYS A 260 -10.44 -39.66 12.70
C LYS A 260 -9.49 -39.97 13.87
N GLY A 261 -8.96 -38.95 14.52
CA GLY A 261 -8.09 -39.12 15.69
C GLY A 261 -8.86 -39.60 16.92
N GLU A 262 -8.13 -40.09 17.92
CA GLU A 262 -8.71 -40.62 19.18
C GLU A 262 -9.58 -39.57 19.90
N ASP A 263 -9.18 -38.30 19.80
CA ASP A 263 -9.90 -37.18 20.41
C ASP A 263 -11.16 -36.76 19.64
N ASN A 264 -11.43 -37.30 18.44
CA ASN A 264 -12.54 -36.89 17.58
C ASN A 264 -12.61 -35.36 17.36
N GLU A 265 -11.47 -34.75 17.00
CA GLU A 265 -11.38 -33.32 16.72
C GLU A 265 -11.80 -33.00 15.27
N PRO A 266 -12.71 -32.04 15.04
CA PRO A 266 -13.12 -31.65 13.69
C PRO A 266 -11.95 -31.05 12.91
N ILE A 267 -11.89 -31.35 11.62
CA ILE A 267 -10.83 -30.91 10.71
C ILE A 267 -11.39 -30.10 9.55
N ILE A 268 -10.52 -29.34 8.88
CA ILE A 268 -10.80 -28.67 7.61
C ILE A 268 -9.89 -29.24 6.53
N THR A 269 -10.49 -29.64 5.39
CA THR A 269 -9.78 -30.21 4.24
C THR A 269 -10.67 -30.22 2.99
N HIS A 270 -10.07 -30.36 1.81
CA HIS A 270 -10.83 -30.59 0.58
C HIS A 270 -11.13 -32.08 0.43
N GLY A 271 -12.40 -32.44 0.65
CA GLY A 271 -12.86 -33.83 0.70
C GLY A 271 -12.46 -34.65 -0.53
N LYS A 272 -11.96 -35.86 -0.31
CA LYS A 272 -11.57 -36.83 -1.37
C LYS A 272 -10.49 -36.32 -2.36
N ALA A 273 -9.84 -35.18 -2.09
CA ALA A 273 -8.89 -34.53 -3.00
C ALA A 273 -7.41 -34.71 -2.62
N MET A 274 -7.09 -35.59 -1.65
CA MET A 274 -5.73 -35.84 -1.14
C MET A 274 -5.01 -34.58 -0.62
N CYS A 275 -5.75 -33.59 -0.12
CA CYS A 275 -5.16 -32.42 0.51
C CYS A 275 -4.76 -32.73 1.96
N THR A 276 -3.89 -31.91 2.55
CA THR A 276 -3.54 -32.05 3.97
C THR A 276 -4.67 -31.52 4.87
N ASP A 277 -4.76 -32.02 6.08
CA ASP A 277 -5.79 -31.60 7.04
C ASP A 277 -5.24 -30.55 8.01
N ILE A 278 -6.10 -29.64 8.47
CA ILE A 278 -5.82 -28.71 9.57
C ILE A 278 -6.94 -28.78 10.60
N LEU A 279 -6.65 -28.48 11.87
CA LEU A 279 -7.65 -28.52 12.94
C LEU A 279 -8.62 -27.34 12.80
N PHE A 280 -9.91 -27.63 12.90
CA PHE A 280 -10.96 -26.60 12.91
C PHE A 280 -10.73 -25.58 14.03
N LYS A 281 -10.38 -26.05 15.22
CA LYS A 281 -10.12 -25.21 16.41
C LYS A 281 -9.03 -24.15 16.15
N ASP A 282 -7.95 -24.53 15.48
CA ASP A 282 -6.84 -23.62 15.17
C ASP A 282 -7.25 -22.57 14.14
N VAL A 283 -8.11 -22.94 13.19
CA VAL A 283 -8.70 -21.99 12.23
C VAL A 283 -9.61 -20.98 12.93
N ILE A 284 -10.43 -21.41 13.88
CA ILE A 284 -11.29 -20.48 14.66
C ILE A 284 -10.45 -19.49 15.47
N TYR A 285 -9.37 -19.94 16.12
CA TYR A 285 -8.42 -19.02 16.76
C TYR A 285 -7.80 -18.03 15.77
N ALA A 286 -7.39 -18.53 14.60
CA ALA A 286 -6.80 -17.68 13.57
C ALA A 286 -7.74 -16.60 13.05
N ILE A 287 -9.02 -16.96 12.87
CA ILE A 287 -10.06 -16.02 12.48
C ILE A 287 -10.27 -14.98 13.58
N ARG A 288 -10.44 -15.40 14.84
CA ARG A 288 -10.66 -14.49 15.98
C ARG A 288 -9.57 -13.41 16.05
N ASP A 289 -8.31 -13.81 15.94
CA ASP A 289 -7.17 -12.90 16.10
C ASP A 289 -7.02 -11.89 14.95
N CYS A 290 -7.52 -12.23 13.76
CA CYS A 290 -7.26 -11.47 12.53
C CYS A 290 -8.50 -10.84 11.89
N ALA A 291 -9.71 -11.25 12.27
CA ALA A 291 -10.96 -10.80 11.68
C ALA A 291 -11.07 -9.27 11.60
N PHE A 292 -10.67 -8.58 12.67
CA PHE A 292 -10.87 -7.13 12.80
C PHE A 292 -9.58 -6.31 12.82
N VAL A 293 -8.44 -6.88 12.39
CA VAL A 293 -7.15 -6.16 12.41
C VAL A 293 -7.06 -5.06 11.36
N THR A 294 -7.62 -5.29 10.17
CA THR A 294 -7.55 -4.35 9.04
C THR A 294 -8.90 -3.73 8.65
N SER A 295 -10.00 -4.24 9.20
CA SER A 295 -11.35 -3.72 8.95
C SER A 295 -12.28 -4.07 10.09
N ASN A 296 -13.10 -3.11 10.52
CA ASN A 296 -14.08 -3.27 11.61
C ASN A 296 -15.43 -3.84 11.12
N TYR A 297 -15.60 -4.06 9.81
CA TYR A 297 -16.84 -4.56 9.23
C TYR A 297 -17.00 -6.08 9.41
N PRO A 298 -18.26 -6.58 9.42
CA PRO A 298 -18.58 -7.96 9.76
C PRO A 298 -17.85 -8.98 8.87
N VAL A 299 -17.58 -10.15 9.45
CA VAL A 299 -17.00 -11.31 8.76
C VAL A 299 -18.05 -12.42 8.68
N ILE A 300 -18.19 -13.00 7.50
CA ILE A 300 -19.08 -14.13 7.19
C ILE A 300 -18.25 -15.40 7.15
N LEU A 301 -18.70 -16.43 7.87
CA LEU A 301 -18.11 -17.76 7.85
C LEU A 301 -19.00 -18.68 7.02
N SER A 302 -18.55 -19.06 5.82
CA SER A 302 -19.24 -20.01 4.95
C SER A 302 -18.87 -21.43 5.37
N PHE A 303 -19.77 -22.10 6.08
CA PHE A 303 -19.56 -23.48 6.54
C PHE A 303 -20.07 -24.49 5.50
N GLU A 304 -19.16 -25.29 4.95
CA GLU A 304 -19.51 -26.51 4.23
C GLU A 304 -19.38 -27.69 5.20
N ASN A 305 -20.51 -28.18 5.72
CA ASN A 305 -20.53 -29.08 6.88
C ASN A 305 -20.78 -30.55 6.50
N HIS A 306 -19.77 -31.39 6.74
CA HIS A 306 -19.82 -32.85 6.58
C HIS A 306 -19.60 -33.62 7.89
N CYS A 307 -19.63 -32.93 9.03
CA CYS A 307 -19.37 -33.53 10.34
C CYS A 307 -20.58 -34.31 10.88
N SER A 308 -20.32 -35.35 11.66
CA SER A 308 -21.29 -36.02 12.52
C SER A 308 -21.88 -35.09 13.58
N ARG A 309 -23.06 -35.42 14.11
CA ARG A 309 -23.70 -34.61 15.18
C ARG A 309 -22.79 -34.37 16.39
N HIS A 310 -21.97 -35.36 16.75
CA HIS A 310 -21.06 -35.24 17.89
C HIS A 310 -19.99 -34.17 17.63
N GLN A 311 -19.35 -34.19 16.45
CA GLN A 311 -18.34 -33.19 16.10
C GLN A 311 -18.95 -31.82 15.74
N GLN A 312 -20.18 -31.77 15.22
CA GLN A 312 -20.92 -30.50 15.07
C GLN A 312 -21.14 -29.80 16.40
N TYR A 313 -21.45 -30.53 17.47
CA TYR A 313 -21.57 -29.94 18.82
C TYR A 313 -20.24 -29.35 19.30
N LYS A 314 -19.12 -30.03 19.02
CA LYS A 314 -17.78 -29.49 19.30
C LYS A 314 -17.49 -28.23 18.49
N MET A 315 -17.81 -28.20 17.20
CA MET A 315 -17.63 -27.00 16.36
C MET A 315 -18.42 -25.82 16.91
N ALA A 316 -19.69 -26.02 17.25
CA ALA A 316 -20.53 -24.99 17.85
C ALA A 316 -19.94 -24.48 19.17
N LYS A 317 -19.48 -25.39 20.03
CA LYS A 317 -18.80 -25.04 21.29
C LYS A 317 -17.54 -24.22 21.06
N TYR A 318 -16.72 -24.58 20.07
CA TYR A 318 -15.51 -23.81 19.74
C TYR A 318 -15.83 -22.43 19.20
N CYS A 319 -16.82 -22.28 18.32
CA CYS A 319 -17.27 -20.96 17.87
C CYS A 319 -17.75 -20.12 19.07
N ASP A 320 -18.56 -20.70 19.96
CA ASP A 320 -19.11 -20.01 21.13
C ASP A 320 -18.02 -19.54 22.10
N GLU A 321 -17.12 -20.44 22.50
CA GLU A 321 -16.07 -20.17 23.49
C GLU A 321 -14.95 -19.27 22.93
N ILE A 322 -14.56 -19.45 21.66
CA ILE A 322 -13.39 -18.75 21.10
C ILE A 322 -13.79 -17.37 20.55
N PHE A 323 -14.91 -17.25 19.84
CA PHE A 323 -15.35 -15.94 19.35
C PHE A 323 -16.02 -15.12 20.45
N GLY A 324 -16.69 -15.76 21.42
CA GLY A 324 -17.32 -15.06 22.54
C GLY A 324 -18.33 -14.02 22.06
N GLU A 325 -18.09 -12.75 22.40
CA GLU A 325 -18.93 -11.61 22.02
C GLU A 325 -18.87 -11.25 20.53
N LEU A 326 -17.85 -11.70 19.81
CA LEU A 326 -17.73 -11.46 18.36
C LEU A 326 -18.71 -12.31 17.55
N LEU A 327 -19.27 -13.38 18.14
CA LEU A 327 -20.24 -14.24 17.49
C LEU A 327 -21.65 -13.68 17.66
N LEU A 328 -22.27 -13.29 16.55
CA LEU A 328 -23.69 -12.92 16.52
C LEU A 328 -24.55 -14.19 16.65
N LYS A 329 -25.10 -14.44 17.84
CA LYS A 329 -25.89 -15.64 18.17
C LYS A 329 -27.39 -15.43 18.02
N GLU A 330 -27.84 -14.21 18.26
CA GLU A 330 -29.25 -13.82 18.21
C GLU A 330 -29.43 -12.65 17.23
N PRO A 331 -30.61 -12.52 16.59
CA PRO A 331 -30.91 -11.36 15.76
C PRO A 331 -30.78 -10.05 16.54
N LEU A 332 -30.38 -8.98 15.86
CA LEU A 332 -30.38 -7.64 16.44
C LEU A 332 -31.83 -7.20 16.69
N GLN A 333 -32.09 -6.51 17.79
CA GLN A 333 -33.44 -6.06 18.16
C GLN A 333 -34.10 -5.20 17.07
N GLU A 334 -33.30 -4.40 16.37
CA GLU A 334 -33.75 -3.49 15.32
C GLU A 334 -34.00 -4.19 13.96
N CYS A 335 -33.50 -5.43 13.81
CA CYS A 335 -33.63 -6.24 12.60
C CYS A 335 -34.12 -7.66 12.97
N PRO A 336 -35.38 -7.82 13.44
CA PRO A 336 -35.94 -9.14 13.73
C PRO A 336 -36.06 -9.98 12.45
N VAL A 337 -35.93 -11.31 12.60
CA VAL A 337 -36.00 -12.29 11.51
C VAL A 337 -37.41 -12.49 10.98
#